data_AF-A0A353ZF27-F1
#
_entry.id   AF-A0A353ZF27-F1
#
_cell.length_a   1.000
_cell.length_b   1.000
_cell.length_c   1.000
_cell.angle_alpha   90.00
_cell.angle_beta   90.00
_cell.angle_gamma   90.00
#
_symmetry.space_group_name_H-M   'P 1'
#
loop_
_entity.id
_entity.type
_entity.pdbx_description
1 polymer ?
#
loop_
_entity_poly.entity_id
_entity_poly.type
_entity_poly.pdbx_seq_one_letter_code
_entity_poly.pdbx_strand_id
1 'polypeptide(L)'
;MPPPSLPRRQWLSTLVAAGLVRAPAPALAFAEEPDVFLPQRHPLLITDNPVIAAARDAGLAVLQPSQADLHRGLTLHHESFVFDFYGFAPRAALDVGRMTAAIQAGASPQELDDLTEELAMLGALQQPAERRELAEAFACSGVTALFQNAGEESQDPLRLLKRLARFTHLGDQLREHLVRATAPDDLTAARTTGKHALYLTGNGVPLRGQFQTVEEELGSIRLFHQLGLRMMHVTYNRRNLLGDGCAEKSNGGLSDLGRAAIAEMNRVGVIVDVAHSGWRTSLEAAQASTRPMVASHTTCAGLQHHIRAKPDEVVQAICETGGLIGICWIAPFLQGTGDLAALLDHIDYAIRRFGSEHVAVGTDVAHLSQHNAAAVKQIPPRAPSRTRYEALWPEGALGGNWPRANSLAWTNWPLLTVGLVQRGHSDGTIRRILGENALRVCRANHLAPANPATP
;
A
#
# COMPACT_ATOMS: atom_id res chain seq x y z
N MET A 1 25.43 96.15 11.02
CA MET A 1 26.34 95.44 11.94
C MET A 1 26.82 94.17 11.26
N PRO A 2 28.14 93.96 11.08
CA PRO A 2 28.77 92.64 10.93
C PRO A 2 29.17 92.11 12.35
N PRO A 3 29.80 90.92 12.55
CA PRO A 3 30.40 90.01 11.55
C PRO A 3 29.87 88.53 11.71
N PRO A 4 30.62 87.39 11.57
CA PRO A 4 30.12 86.17 10.91
C PRO A 4 30.14 84.94 11.89
N SER A 5 30.45 83.65 11.61
CA SER A 5 31.03 82.94 10.45
C SER A 5 30.87 81.40 10.48
N LEU A 6 31.17 80.74 9.35
CA LEU A 6 31.68 79.36 9.25
C LEU A 6 33.21 79.34 9.64
N PRO A 7 33.98 78.22 9.74
CA PRO A 7 33.76 76.86 9.22
C PRO A 7 34.34 75.66 10.05
N ARG A 8 34.32 74.47 9.43
CA ARG A 8 35.32 73.36 9.45
C ARG A 8 36.36 73.21 10.60
N ARG A 9 36.41 71.95 11.10
CA ARG A 9 37.59 71.13 11.49
C ARG A 9 38.47 71.56 12.69
N GLN A 10 38.59 70.65 13.66
CA GLN A 10 39.88 70.22 14.26
C GLN A 10 40.23 68.85 13.61
N TRP A 11 41.45 68.45 13.19
CA TRP A 11 42.87 68.77 13.47
C TRP A 11 43.52 68.04 14.66
N LEU A 12 44.18 66.90 14.34
CA LEU A 12 45.39 66.28 14.92
C LEU A 12 45.47 66.03 16.46
N SER A 13 46.20 65.04 16.99
CA SER A 13 47.35 64.30 16.43
C SER A 13 47.48 62.84 16.90
N THR A 14 48.17 62.04 16.09
CA THR A 14 48.94 60.80 16.38
C THR A 14 48.95 60.17 17.79
N LEU A 15 48.79 58.84 17.82
CA LEU A 15 49.80 57.95 18.39
C LEU A 15 49.93 56.68 17.53
N VAL A 16 51.13 56.09 17.48
CA VAL A 16 51.45 54.88 16.69
C VAL A 16 52.07 53.83 17.61
N ALA A 17 51.55 52.60 17.59
CA ALA A 17 52.18 51.42 18.17
C ALA A 17 51.81 50.17 17.35
N ALA A 18 52.76 49.24 17.20
CA ALA A 18 52.65 48.12 16.27
C ALA A 18 51.68 47.00 16.72
N GLY A 19 51.08 46.30 15.76
CA GLY A 19 50.12 45.23 16.01
C GLY A 19 49.87 44.29 14.82
N LEU A 20 50.89 43.54 14.42
CA LEU A 20 50.86 42.33 13.57
C LEU A 20 49.91 42.34 12.34
N VAL A 21 50.48 42.57 11.15
CA VAL A 21 49.85 42.14 9.89
C VAL A 21 49.84 40.61 9.84
N ARG A 22 48.68 40.02 10.11
CA ARG A 22 48.44 38.60 9.82
C ARG A 22 48.00 38.48 8.37
N ALA A 23 48.87 37.96 7.50
CA ALA A 23 48.51 37.63 6.13
C ALA A 23 47.27 36.69 6.11
N PRO A 24 46.41 36.77 5.08
CA PRO A 24 45.36 35.78 4.91
C PRO A 24 46.01 34.40 4.81
N ALA A 25 45.60 33.48 5.69
CA ALA A 25 45.93 32.08 5.49
C ALA A 25 45.37 31.65 4.11
N PRO A 26 46.08 30.83 3.33
CA PRO A 26 45.48 30.24 2.14
C PRO A 26 44.20 29.54 2.58
N ALA A 27 43.10 29.79 1.87
CA ALA A 27 41.91 28.99 2.06
C ALA A 27 42.29 27.55 1.72
N LEU A 28 42.39 26.70 2.75
CA LEU A 28 42.38 25.27 2.57
C LEU A 28 41.01 24.95 1.97
N ALA A 29 40.98 24.87 0.65
CA ALA A 29 39.98 24.10 -0.05
C ALA A 29 40.16 22.67 0.42
N PHE A 30 39.48 22.33 1.51
CA PHE A 30 38.99 20.99 1.71
C PHE A 30 38.24 20.66 0.43
N ALA A 31 38.82 19.80 -0.40
CA ALA A 31 38.01 19.08 -1.36
C ALA A 31 36.95 18.38 -0.52
N GLU A 32 35.67 18.63 -0.81
CA GLU A 32 34.61 17.77 -0.30
C GLU A 32 34.96 16.36 -0.79
N GLU A 33 35.29 15.45 0.14
CA GLU A 33 35.46 14.05 -0.23
C GLU A 33 34.16 13.61 -0.90
N PRO A 34 34.22 12.96 -2.08
CA PRO A 34 33.03 12.68 -2.88
C PRO A 34 32.05 11.88 -2.04
N ASP A 35 30.90 12.49 -1.71
CA ASP A 35 30.07 12.14 -0.56
C ASP A 35 29.88 10.63 -0.43
N VAL A 36 30.64 10.04 0.49
CA VAL A 36 30.80 8.59 0.55
C VAL A 36 29.48 8.04 1.03
N PHE A 37 28.71 7.45 0.11
CA PHE A 37 27.41 6.89 0.43
C PHE A 37 27.56 5.84 1.53
N LEU A 38 27.10 6.21 2.73
CA LEU A 38 27.03 5.34 3.91
C LEU A 38 25.57 4.87 4.04
N PRO A 39 25.23 3.62 3.69
CA PRO A 39 23.85 3.14 3.70
C PRO A 39 23.16 3.36 5.06
N GLN A 40 23.91 3.17 6.16
CA GLN A 40 23.47 3.36 7.53
C GLN A 40 23.00 4.79 7.88
N ARG A 41 23.24 5.78 7.01
CA ARG A 41 22.78 7.17 7.16
C ARG A 41 21.59 7.52 6.25
N HIS A 42 21.19 6.64 5.33
CA HIS A 42 20.07 6.93 4.43
C HIS A 42 18.73 6.85 5.20
N PRO A 43 17.81 7.84 5.10
CA PRO A 43 16.61 7.90 5.94
C PRO A 43 15.77 6.60 5.95
N LEU A 44 15.56 5.97 4.79
CA LEU A 44 14.82 4.70 4.65
C LEU A 44 15.46 3.50 5.39
N LEU A 45 16.74 3.60 5.75
CA LEU A 45 17.49 2.52 6.41
C LEU A 45 17.66 2.74 7.93
N ILE A 46 17.35 3.92 8.45
CA ILE A 46 17.48 4.25 9.88
C ILE A 46 16.28 3.66 10.65
N THR A 47 16.56 2.76 11.58
CA THR A 47 15.57 2.15 12.49
C THR A 47 16.28 1.40 13.61
N ASP A 48 15.72 1.46 14.82
CA ASP A 48 16.15 0.61 15.96
C ASP A 48 15.26 -0.65 16.09
N ASN A 49 14.27 -0.81 15.20
CA ASN A 49 13.29 -1.89 15.24
C ASN A 49 13.90 -3.20 14.68
N PRO A 50 14.03 -4.25 15.50
CA PRO A 50 14.70 -5.49 15.10
C PRO A 50 13.92 -6.28 14.04
N VAL A 51 12.61 -6.08 13.92
CA VAL A 51 11.80 -6.74 12.87
C VAL A 51 12.04 -6.08 11.51
N ILE A 52 12.09 -4.75 11.47
CA ILE A 52 12.39 -4.00 10.24
C ILE A 52 13.85 -4.26 9.81
N ALA A 53 14.79 -4.26 10.77
CA ALA A 53 16.19 -4.59 10.49
C ALA A 53 16.37 -6.01 9.94
N ALA A 54 15.84 -7.04 10.62
CA ALA A 54 15.98 -8.43 10.16
C ALA A 54 15.30 -8.70 8.81
N ALA A 55 14.19 -8.02 8.51
CA ALA A 55 13.55 -8.08 7.20
C ALA A 55 14.40 -7.43 6.09
N ARG A 56 15.01 -6.27 6.38
CA ARG A 56 15.94 -5.58 5.48
C ARG A 56 17.16 -6.45 5.19
N ASP A 57 17.75 -7.06 6.22
CA ASP A 57 18.91 -7.95 6.08
C ASP A 57 18.57 -9.18 5.22
N ALA A 58 17.38 -9.76 5.39
CA ALA A 58 16.89 -10.84 4.53
C ALA A 58 16.72 -10.40 3.07
N GLY A 59 16.25 -9.17 2.82
CA GLY A 59 16.16 -8.59 1.46
C GLY A 59 17.55 -8.32 0.84
N LEU A 60 18.48 -7.79 1.61
CA LEU A 60 19.86 -7.56 1.17
C LEU A 60 20.62 -8.86 0.89
N ALA A 61 20.38 -9.92 1.67
CA ALA A 61 20.96 -11.24 1.46
C ALA A 61 20.49 -11.92 0.15
N VAL A 62 19.24 -11.65 -0.26
CA VAL A 62 18.67 -12.11 -1.55
C VAL A 62 19.19 -11.28 -2.73
N LEU A 63 19.26 -9.95 -2.59
CA LEU A 63 19.62 -9.05 -3.70
C LEU A 63 21.13 -8.89 -3.94
N GLN A 64 21.93 -8.95 -2.87
CA GLN A 64 23.39 -8.74 -2.88
C GLN A 64 23.85 -7.52 -3.71
N PRO A 65 23.24 -6.32 -3.52
CA PRO A 65 23.45 -5.16 -4.38
C PRO A 65 24.86 -4.57 -4.23
N SER A 66 25.39 -3.98 -5.31
CA SER A 66 26.56 -3.12 -5.19
C SER A 66 26.20 -1.82 -4.46
N GLN A 67 27.22 -1.10 -3.96
CA GLN A 67 26.99 0.22 -3.36
C GLN A 67 26.37 1.23 -4.35
N ALA A 68 26.63 1.07 -5.66
CA ALA A 68 26.03 1.90 -6.70
C ALA A 68 24.53 1.58 -6.90
N ASP A 69 24.16 0.29 -6.91
CA ASP A 69 22.76 -0.14 -7.00
C ASP A 69 21.97 0.30 -5.76
N LEU A 70 22.57 0.13 -4.58
CA LEU A 70 21.96 0.50 -3.30
C LEU A 70 21.78 2.02 -3.19
N HIS A 71 22.80 2.81 -3.59
CA HIS A 71 22.67 4.27 -3.64
C HIS A 71 21.59 4.72 -4.63
N ARG A 72 21.68 4.29 -5.91
CA ARG A 72 20.71 4.70 -6.95
C ARG A 72 19.29 4.26 -6.59
N GLY A 73 19.11 3.02 -6.12
CA GLY A 73 17.80 2.47 -5.78
C GLY A 73 17.13 3.19 -4.61
N LEU A 74 17.87 3.52 -3.55
CA LEU A 74 17.32 4.21 -2.39
C LEU A 74 17.03 5.69 -2.65
N THR A 75 17.92 6.38 -3.37
CA THR A 75 17.67 7.78 -3.83
C THR A 75 16.44 7.83 -4.72
N LEU A 76 16.37 6.97 -5.75
CA LEU A 76 15.23 6.89 -6.66
C LEU A 76 13.93 6.54 -5.92
N HIS A 77 13.98 5.66 -4.91
CA HIS A 77 12.81 5.33 -4.10
C HIS A 77 12.32 6.53 -3.29
N HIS A 78 13.23 7.20 -2.57
CA HIS A 78 12.93 8.39 -1.76
C HIS A 78 12.37 9.55 -2.63
N GLU A 79 12.86 9.70 -3.86
CA GLU A 79 12.36 10.65 -4.86
C GLU A 79 11.04 10.22 -5.53
N SER A 80 10.65 8.96 -5.47
CA SER A 80 9.44 8.44 -6.13
C SER A 80 8.17 8.70 -5.31
N PHE A 81 7.04 8.80 -6.01
CA PHE A 81 5.73 8.65 -5.38
C PHE A 81 5.42 7.15 -5.29
N VAL A 82 5.32 6.62 -4.08
CA VAL A 82 5.18 5.18 -3.82
C VAL A 82 3.75 4.87 -3.40
N PHE A 83 3.05 4.05 -4.18
CA PHE A 83 1.67 3.63 -3.95
C PHE A 83 1.64 2.10 -3.81
N ASP A 84 1.29 1.60 -2.62
CA ASP A 84 0.96 0.19 -2.44
C ASP A 84 -0.44 -0.11 -2.99
N PHE A 85 -0.51 -0.74 -4.16
CA PHE A 85 -1.71 -0.80 -4.98
C PHE A 85 -2.83 -1.71 -4.42
N TYR A 86 -2.50 -2.51 -3.42
CA TYR A 86 -3.46 -3.07 -2.46
C TYR A 86 -2.67 -3.62 -1.28
N GLY A 87 -3.00 -3.19 -0.07
CA GLY A 87 -2.28 -3.63 1.12
C GLY A 87 -2.91 -3.17 2.42
N PHE A 88 -2.11 -3.24 3.48
CA PHE A 88 -2.55 -2.96 4.84
C PHE A 88 -1.55 -2.05 5.56
N ALA A 89 -2.02 -0.93 6.08
CA ALA A 89 -1.23 -0.06 6.95
C ALA A 89 -0.69 -0.82 8.17
N PRO A 90 0.45 -0.39 8.74
CA PRO A 90 1.11 -1.04 9.88
C PRO A 90 0.14 -1.40 11.02
N ARG A 91 0.20 -2.66 11.45
CA ARG A 91 -0.68 -3.21 12.50
C ARG A 91 -0.01 -3.12 13.86
N ALA A 92 -0.76 -2.59 14.82
CA ALA A 92 -0.36 -2.58 16.22
C ALA A 92 -0.37 -4.00 16.82
N ALA A 93 0.40 -4.20 17.89
CA ALA A 93 0.34 -5.39 18.71
C ALA A 93 -1.00 -5.49 19.45
N LEU A 94 -1.46 -6.73 19.65
CA LEU A 94 -2.67 -6.99 20.42
C LEU A 94 -2.48 -6.63 21.90
N ASP A 95 -3.45 -5.91 22.47
CA ASP A 95 -3.53 -5.67 23.91
C ASP A 95 -3.83 -6.99 24.64
N VAL A 96 -2.82 -7.53 25.30
CA VAL A 96 -2.89 -8.79 26.05
C VAL A 96 -3.94 -8.72 27.17
N GLY A 97 -4.10 -7.56 27.81
CA GLY A 97 -5.05 -7.36 28.91
C GLY A 97 -6.49 -7.39 28.39
N ARG A 98 -6.81 -6.60 27.36
CA ARG A 98 -8.14 -6.57 26.73
C ARG A 98 -8.52 -7.92 26.15
N MET A 99 -7.59 -8.60 25.46
CA MET A 99 -7.83 -9.95 24.92
C MET A 99 -8.03 -11.00 26.01
N THR A 100 -7.22 -10.98 27.07
CA THR A 100 -7.37 -11.90 28.22
C THR A 100 -8.71 -11.70 28.93
N ALA A 101 -9.10 -10.45 29.18
CA ALA A 101 -10.37 -10.12 29.82
C ALA A 101 -11.58 -10.58 28.98
N ALA A 102 -11.54 -10.40 27.65
CA ALA A 102 -12.60 -10.87 26.76
C ALA A 102 -12.73 -12.41 26.77
N ILE A 103 -11.61 -13.14 26.73
CA ILE A 103 -11.61 -14.61 26.82
C ILE A 103 -12.15 -15.07 28.19
N GLN A 104 -11.75 -14.43 29.28
CA GLN A 104 -12.22 -14.74 30.64
C GLN A 104 -13.70 -14.41 30.86
N ALA A 105 -14.23 -13.38 30.18
CA ALA A 105 -15.65 -13.06 30.15
C ALA A 105 -16.50 -14.02 29.30
N GLY A 106 -15.88 -14.97 28.60
CA GLY A 106 -16.58 -15.95 27.76
C GLY A 106 -17.00 -15.41 26.39
N ALA A 107 -16.33 -14.36 25.88
CA ALA A 107 -16.64 -13.77 24.57
C ALA A 107 -16.59 -14.82 23.44
N SER A 108 -17.55 -14.73 22.52
CA SER A 108 -17.67 -15.65 21.39
C SER A 108 -16.50 -15.53 20.40
N PRO A 109 -16.28 -16.53 19.53
CA PRO A 109 -15.24 -16.45 18.50
C PRO A 109 -15.36 -15.18 17.62
N GLN A 110 -16.58 -14.73 17.33
CA GLN A 110 -16.82 -13.53 16.51
C GLN A 110 -16.45 -12.23 17.25
N GLU A 111 -16.75 -12.13 18.55
CA GLU A 111 -16.33 -10.99 19.38
C GLU A 111 -14.80 -10.98 19.56
N LEU A 112 -14.18 -12.14 19.72
CA LEU A 112 -12.72 -12.27 19.84
C LEU A 112 -11.99 -11.95 18.54
N ASP A 113 -12.52 -12.36 17.38
CA ASP A 113 -12.00 -11.96 16.07
C ASP A 113 -12.17 -10.45 15.84
N ASP A 114 -13.31 -9.88 16.23
CA ASP A 114 -13.56 -8.46 16.04
C ASP A 114 -12.71 -7.56 16.95
N LEU A 115 -12.52 -7.95 18.21
CA LEU A 115 -11.59 -7.30 19.13
C LEU A 115 -10.14 -7.44 18.64
N THR A 116 -9.77 -8.60 18.08
CA THR A 116 -8.44 -8.81 17.47
C THR A 116 -8.21 -7.84 16.31
N GLU A 117 -9.20 -7.66 15.44
CA GLU A 117 -9.15 -6.62 14.41
C GLU A 117 -9.06 -5.22 15.02
N GLU A 118 -9.94 -4.84 15.94
CA GLU A 118 -9.95 -3.49 16.53
C GLU A 118 -8.59 -3.11 17.09
N LEU A 119 -7.98 -3.98 17.90
CA LEU A 119 -6.69 -3.74 18.52
C LEU A 119 -5.58 -3.59 17.47
N ALA A 120 -5.53 -4.46 16.46
CA ALA A 120 -4.56 -4.39 15.38
C ALA A 120 -4.75 -3.18 14.45
N MET A 121 -5.99 -2.69 14.27
CA MET A 121 -6.31 -1.53 13.41
C MET A 121 -6.15 -0.19 14.15
N LEU A 122 -6.49 -0.13 15.44
CA LEU A 122 -6.60 1.11 16.23
C LEU A 122 -5.59 1.24 17.37
N GLY A 123 -4.72 0.26 17.61
CA GLY A 123 -3.74 0.29 18.70
C GLY A 123 -2.80 1.51 18.67
N ALA A 124 -2.48 2.04 17.48
CA ALA A 124 -1.74 3.29 17.32
C ALA A 124 -2.47 4.53 17.86
N LEU A 125 -3.80 4.50 18.01
CA LEU A 125 -4.55 5.53 18.73
C LEU A 125 -4.31 5.42 20.24
N GLN A 126 -4.34 4.20 20.76
CA GLN A 126 -4.37 3.87 22.18
C GLN A 126 -2.96 3.86 22.83
N GLN A 127 -1.92 3.49 22.08
CA GLN A 127 -0.58 3.24 22.60
C GLN A 127 0.49 4.09 21.89
N PRO A 128 1.23 4.96 22.60
CA PRO A 128 2.27 5.81 22.00
C PRO A 128 3.45 5.06 21.38
N ALA A 129 3.74 3.82 21.83
CA ALA A 129 4.77 2.98 21.22
C ALA A 129 4.35 2.54 19.81
N GLU A 130 3.16 1.94 19.70
CA GLU A 130 2.56 1.49 18.44
C GLU A 130 2.34 2.66 17.45
N ARG A 131 2.08 3.88 17.96
CA ARG A 131 2.01 5.08 17.11
C ARG A 131 3.36 5.47 16.51
N ARG A 132 4.46 5.35 17.29
CA ARG A 132 5.82 5.58 16.77
C ARG A 132 6.21 4.50 15.76
N GLU A 133 5.91 3.24 16.05
CA GLU A 133 6.24 2.14 15.12
C GLU A 133 5.42 2.20 13.82
N LEU A 134 4.17 2.66 13.85
CA LEU A 134 3.41 2.97 12.62
C LEU A 134 4.13 4.02 11.78
N ALA A 135 4.61 5.11 12.38
CA ALA A 135 5.35 6.16 11.68
C ALA A 135 6.73 5.68 11.19
N GLU A 136 7.46 4.89 11.99
CA GLU A 136 8.75 4.29 11.64
C GLU A 136 8.62 3.32 10.46
N ALA A 137 7.59 2.46 10.45
CA ALA A 137 7.32 1.54 9.35
C ALA A 137 7.01 2.28 8.04
N PHE A 138 6.19 3.34 8.09
CA PHE A 138 5.95 4.23 6.93
C PHE A 138 7.24 4.93 6.46
N ALA A 139 8.06 5.45 7.38
CA ALA A 139 9.31 6.12 7.06
C ALA A 139 10.34 5.17 6.43
N CYS A 140 10.48 3.95 6.96
CA CYS A 140 11.35 2.92 6.38
C CYS A 140 10.86 2.43 5.03
N SER A 141 9.54 2.29 4.84
CA SER A 141 8.97 1.77 3.60
C SER A 141 8.94 2.79 2.46
N GLY A 142 9.01 4.10 2.74
CA GLY A 142 8.83 5.16 1.74
C GLY A 142 7.41 5.28 1.16
N VAL A 143 6.47 4.42 1.57
CA VAL A 143 5.12 4.34 1.02
C VAL A 143 4.36 5.65 1.26
N THR A 144 4.03 6.33 0.17
CA THR A 144 3.31 7.62 0.19
C THR A 144 1.79 7.42 0.28
N ALA A 145 1.27 6.40 -0.40
CA ALA A 145 -0.15 6.08 -0.45
C ALA A 145 -0.35 4.56 -0.46
N LEU A 146 -1.53 4.09 -0.02
CA LEU A 146 -1.94 2.71 -0.25
C LEU A 146 -3.44 2.58 -0.52
N PHE A 147 -3.80 1.56 -1.29
CA PHE A 147 -5.16 1.03 -1.31
C PHE A 147 -5.38 0.19 -0.06
N GLN A 148 -5.85 0.85 1.01
CA GLN A 148 -6.13 0.24 2.30
C GLN A 148 -7.39 -0.62 2.22
N ASN A 149 -7.27 -1.93 2.44
CA ASN A 149 -8.42 -2.80 2.72
C ASN A 149 -9.17 -2.27 3.96
N ALA A 150 -10.34 -1.70 3.72
CA ALA A 150 -11.24 -1.11 4.69
C ALA A 150 -12.66 -1.70 4.56
N GLY A 151 -12.79 -2.90 3.99
CA GLY A 151 -14.05 -3.64 3.91
C GLY A 151 -13.79 -5.13 4.01
N GLU A 152 -14.33 -5.76 5.06
CA GLU A 152 -14.12 -7.19 5.34
C GLU A 152 -14.72 -8.11 4.28
N GLU A 153 -14.09 -9.27 4.10
CA GLU A 153 -14.31 -10.26 3.05
C GLU A 153 -15.74 -10.84 3.08
N SER A 154 -16.69 -10.18 2.39
CA SER A 154 -18.13 -10.42 2.53
C SER A 154 -18.94 -9.77 1.39
N GLN A 155 -20.26 -9.97 1.39
CA GLN A 155 -21.21 -9.06 0.73
C GLN A 155 -22.13 -8.33 1.74
N ASP A 156 -22.10 -8.70 3.03
CA ASP A 156 -22.86 -8.01 4.09
C ASP A 156 -22.35 -6.56 4.27
N PRO A 157 -23.18 -5.53 4.06
CA PRO A 157 -22.79 -4.14 4.22
C PRO A 157 -22.31 -3.81 5.63
N LEU A 158 -22.88 -4.41 6.69
CA LEU A 158 -22.47 -4.12 8.06
C LEU A 158 -21.04 -4.63 8.32
N ARG A 159 -20.72 -5.84 7.87
CA ARG A 159 -19.36 -6.42 7.95
C ARG A 159 -18.33 -5.61 7.16
N LEU A 160 -18.66 -5.05 5.98
CA LEU A 160 -17.77 -4.11 5.28
C LEU A 160 -17.63 -2.78 6.04
N LEU A 161 -18.75 -2.18 6.46
CA LEU A 161 -18.82 -0.89 7.15
C LEU A 161 -17.99 -0.87 8.45
N LYS A 162 -17.88 -2.03 9.11
CA LYS A 162 -17.09 -2.25 10.33
C LYS A 162 -15.60 -1.88 10.17
N ARG A 163 -14.91 -2.39 9.13
CA ARG A 163 -13.52 -2.00 8.83
C ARG A 163 -13.43 -0.56 8.31
N LEU A 164 -14.45 -0.10 7.57
CA LEU A 164 -14.52 1.25 7.02
C LEU A 164 -14.58 2.32 8.12
N ALA A 165 -15.38 2.08 9.15
CA ALA A 165 -15.48 2.92 10.34
C ALA A 165 -14.15 2.96 11.11
N ARG A 166 -13.46 1.83 11.26
CA ARG A 166 -12.12 1.77 11.89
C ARG A 166 -11.10 2.65 11.14
N PHE A 167 -10.99 2.54 9.82
CA PHE A 167 -10.03 3.34 9.06
C PHE A 167 -10.44 4.81 8.90
N THR A 168 -11.74 5.12 8.86
CA THR A 168 -12.22 6.50 8.98
C THR A 168 -11.79 7.12 10.31
N HIS A 169 -12.08 6.45 11.43
CA HIS A 169 -11.69 6.91 12.76
C HIS A 169 -10.17 7.05 12.92
N LEU A 170 -9.38 6.07 12.44
CA LEU A 170 -7.92 6.12 12.45
C LEU A 170 -7.39 7.35 11.69
N GLY A 171 -7.93 7.63 10.50
CA GLY A 171 -7.57 8.80 9.68
C GLY A 171 -7.93 10.12 10.37
N ASP A 172 -9.15 10.24 10.90
CA ASP A 172 -9.64 11.47 11.53
C ASP A 172 -8.87 11.81 12.82
N GLN A 173 -8.44 10.80 13.57
CA GLN A 173 -7.65 10.94 14.81
C GLN A 173 -6.13 11.06 14.59
N LEU A 174 -5.60 10.53 13.48
CA LEU A 174 -4.18 10.66 13.09
C LEU A 174 -3.96 11.60 11.90
N ARG A 175 -4.87 12.55 11.67
CA ARG A 175 -4.86 13.48 10.52
C ARG A 175 -3.58 14.32 10.32
N GLU A 176 -2.69 14.36 11.32
CA GLU A 176 -1.36 14.99 11.20
C GLU A 176 -0.29 14.09 10.58
N HIS A 177 -0.55 12.79 10.47
CA HIS A 177 0.32 11.80 9.83
C HIS A 177 -0.37 11.08 8.65
N LEU A 178 -1.70 10.91 8.72
CA LEU A 178 -2.50 10.17 7.74
C LEU A 178 -3.51 11.09 7.04
N VAL A 179 -3.83 10.80 5.78
CA VAL A 179 -4.90 11.44 5.01
C VAL A 179 -5.87 10.36 4.54
N ARG A 180 -7.15 10.46 4.89
CA ARG A 180 -8.20 9.64 4.27
C ARG A 180 -8.52 10.22 2.89
N ALA A 181 -7.86 9.70 1.87
CA ALA A 181 -7.97 10.20 0.51
C ALA A 181 -9.32 9.80 -0.13
N THR A 182 -9.86 10.69 -0.95
CA THR A 182 -11.16 10.56 -1.63
C THR A 182 -11.14 11.06 -3.09
N ALA A 183 -10.09 11.80 -3.48
CA ALA A 183 -9.75 12.14 -4.86
C ALA A 183 -8.27 11.78 -5.15
N PRO A 184 -7.87 11.58 -6.42
CA PRO A 184 -6.48 11.27 -6.76
C PRO A 184 -5.48 12.35 -6.34
N ASP A 185 -5.91 13.60 -6.25
CA ASP A 185 -5.01 14.71 -5.93
C ASP A 185 -4.71 14.80 -4.41
N ASP A 186 -5.59 14.24 -3.55
CA ASP A 186 -5.31 14.02 -2.12
C ASP A 186 -4.05 13.17 -1.92
N LEU A 187 -3.84 12.20 -2.81
CA LEU A 187 -2.68 11.28 -2.78
C LEU A 187 -1.38 12.05 -3.02
N THR A 188 -1.37 12.94 -4.01
CA THR A 188 -0.22 13.80 -4.31
C THR A 188 -0.02 14.89 -3.24
N ALA A 189 -1.12 15.42 -2.68
CA ALA A 189 -1.08 16.42 -1.60
C ALA A 189 -0.50 15.84 -0.30
N ALA A 190 -0.81 14.57 0.02
CA ALA A 190 -0.22 13.86 1.15
C ALA A 190 1.32 13.86 1.08
N ARG A 191 1.90 13.55 -0.09
CA ARG A 191 3.37 13.62 -0.30
C ARG A 191 3.93 15.00 -0.01
N THR A 192 3.32 16.06 -0.56
CA THR A 192 3.79 17.45 -0.37
C THR A 192 3.62 17.98 1.05
N THR A 193 2.78 17.33 1.87
CA THR A 193 2.52 17.71 3.27
C THR A 193 3.19 16.79 4.30
N GLY A 194 3.99 15.81 3.86
CA GLY A 194 4.67 14.86 4.74
C GLY A 194 3.73 13.86 5.41
N LYS A 195 2.62 13.52 4.77
CA LYS A 195 1.57 12.62 5.28
C LYS A 195 1.40 11.40 4.35
N HIS A 196 0.80 10.33 4.88
CA HIS A 196 0.55 9.08 4.14
C HIS A 196 -0.94 8.93 3.81
N ALA A 197 -1.27 8.64 2.56
CA ALA A 197 -2.65 8.55 2.11
C ALA A 197 -3.23 7.14 2.24
N LEU A 198 -4.31 7.01 3.02
CA LEU A 198 -5.19 5.83 3.01
C LEU A 198 -6.28 6.06 1.95
N TYR A 199 -6.17 5.39 0.81
CA TYR A 199 -7.20 5.37 -0.24
C TYR A 199 -8.00 4.08 -0.08
N LEU A 200 -9.30 4.14 0.13
CA LEU A 200 -10.01 2.98 0.72
C LEU A 200 -10.50 2.00 -0.36
N THR A 201 -10.28 0.70 -0.13
CA THR A 201 -10.79 -0.42 -0.96
C THR A 201 -11.54 -1.45 -0.09
N GLY A 202 -12.47 -2.21 -0.68
CA GLY A 202 -13.25 -3.23 0.01
C GLY A 202 -13.12 -4.62 -0.63
N ASN A 203 -13.01 -5.67 0.20
CA ASN A 203 -12.95 -7.07 -0.26
C ASN A 203 -14.33 -7.67 -0.53
N GLY A 204 -15.18 -6.89 -1.19
CA GLY A 204 -16.47 -7.28 -1.69
C GLY A 204 -17.27 -6.09 -2.22
N VAL A 205 -18.31 -6.40 -3.00
CA VAL A 205 -19.39 -5.47 -3.30
C VAL A 205 -20.49 -5.67 -2.25
N PRO A 206 -20.88 -4.62 -1.49
CA PRO A 206 -21.93 -4.71 -0.49
C PRO A 206 -23.31 -4.88 -1.16
N LEU A 207 -24.03 -5.94 -0.80
CA LEU A 207 -25.37 -6.26 -1.29
C LEU A 207 -26.35 -6.33 -0.11
N ARG A 208 -27.57 -5.84 -0.30
CA ARG A 208 -28.58 -5.72 0.78
C ARG A 208 -29.34 -7.01 1.03
N GLY A 209 -29.31 -7.96 0.09
CA GLY A 209 -30.01 -9.25 0.18
C GLY A 209 -31.53 -9.12 0.06
N GLN A 210 -32.03 -8.04 -0.57
CA GLN A 210 -33.46 -7.74 -0.65
C GLN A 210 -34.06 -8.10 -2.02
N PHE A 211 -33.28 -7.99 -3.10
CA PHE A 211 -33.59 -8.46 -4.45
C PHE A 211 -34.94 -7.97 -5.02
N GLN A 212 -35.38 -6.76 -4.61
CA GLN A 212 -36.62 -6.14 -5.09
C GLN A 212 -36.43 -5.49 -6.47
N THR A 213 -35.36 -4.71 -6.64
CA THR A 213 -34.88 -4.17 -7.91
C THR A 213 -33.35 -4.26 -7.97
N VAL A 214 -32.77 -4.16 -9.17
CA VAL A 214 -31.30 -4.18 -9.34
C VAL A 214 -30.68 -2.89 -8.77
N GLU A 215 -31.38 -1.77 -8.94
CA GLU A 215 -31.00 -0.42 -8.52
C GLU A 215 -30.96 -0.28 -6.99
N GLU A 216 -31.92 -0.89 -6.28
CA GLU A 216 -31.94 -0.89 -4.81
C GLU A 216 -30.93 -1.85 -4.20
N GLU A 217 -30.67 -2.98 -4.87
CA GLU A 217 -29.72 -4.01 -4.41
C GLU A 217 -28.27 -3.54 -4.58
N LEU A 218 -27.95 -2.93 -5.73
CA LEU A 218 -26.63 -2.34 -6.03
C LEU A 218 -26.44 -0.93 -5.46
N GLY A 219 -27.49 -0.26 -4.99
CA GLY A 219 -27.44 1.11 -4.48
C GLY A 219 -26.43 1.34 -3.34
N SER A 220 -26.06 0.27 -2.63
CA SER A 220 -24.97 0.24 -1.65
C SER A 220 -23.62 0.67 -2.22
N ILE A 221 -23.32 0.39 -3.50
CA ILE A 221 -22.05 0.77 -4.16
C ILE A 221 -21.86 2.30 -4.08
N ARG A 222 -22.92 3.06 -4.36
CA ARG A 222 -22.94 4.52 -4.27
C ARG A 222 -22.77 5.01 -2.82
N LEU A 223 -23.42 4.36 -1.85
CA LEU A 223 -23.30 4.72 -0.43
C LEU A 223 -21.86 4.52 0.09
N PHE A 224 -21.24 3.39 -0.24
CA PHE A 224 -19.88 3.08 0.18
C PHE A 224 -18.86 3.97 -0.55
N HIS A 225 -19.11 4.35 -1.81
CA HIS A 225 -18.36 5.41 -2.50
C HIS A 225 -18.48 6.77 -1.79
N GLN A 226 -19.67 7.17 -1.34
CA GLN A 226 -19.88 8.41 -0.57
C GLN A 226 -19.16 8.39 0.80
N LEU A 227 -19.01 7.22 1.42
CA LEU A 227 -18.21 7.03 2.64
C LEU A 227 -16.69 7.04 2.40
N GLY A 228 -16.24 7.01 1.13
CA GLY A 228 -14.83 7.17 0.75
C GLY A 228 -14.17 5.96 0.07
N LEU A 229 -14.90 4.85 -0.18
CA LEU A 229 -14.35 3.72 -0.93
C LEU A 229 -14.20 4.05 -2.43
N ARG A 230 -13.13 3.55 -3.04
CA ARG A 230 -12.74 3.86 -4.42
C ARG A 230 -12.40 2.64 -5.26
N MET A 231 -12.32 1.46 -4.65
CA MET A 231 -12.14 0.18 -5.32
C MET A 231 -12.96 -0.90 -4.58
N MET A 232 -13.54 -1.85 -5.31
CA MET A 232 -14.31 -2.96 -4.74
C MET A 232 -14.03 -4.27 -5.48
N HIS A 233 -13.86 -5.34 -4.70
CA HIS A 233 -13.68 -6.69 -5.23
C HIS A 233 -15.01 -7.29 -5.70
N VAL A 234 -15.07 -7.75 -6.96
CA VAL A 234 -16.26 -8.44 -7.52
C VAL A 234 -16.58 -9.72 -6.73
N THR A 235 -15.55 -10.47 -6.32
CA THR A 235 -15.67 -11.71 -5.53
C THR A 235 -14.52 -11.85 -4.53
N TYR A 236 -14.67 -12.72 -3.52
CA TYR A 236 -13.59 -13.11 -2.62
C TYR A 236 -13.47 -14.64 -2.52
N ASN A 237 -12.55 -15.21 -3.30
CA ASN A 237 -12.15 -16.63 -3.37
C ASN A 237 -13.24 -17.65 -3.75
N ARG A 238 -14.48 -17.58 -3.25
CA ARG A 238 -15.58 -18.49 -3.64
C ARG A 238 -16.68 -17.76 -4.40
N ARG A 239 -17.62 -18.54 -4.95
CA ARG A 239 -18.85 -18.02 -5.58
C ARG A 239 -19.57 -17.05 -4.65
N ASN A 240 -19.97 -15.92 -5.19
CA ASN A 240 -20.91 -14.99 -4.57
C ASN A 240 -22.05 -14.67 -5.56
N LEU A 241 -22.86 -13.65 -5.29
CA LEU A 241 -24.00 -13.30 -6.16
C LEU A 241 -23.60 -12.63 -7.49
N LEU A 242 -22.34 -12.19 -7.62
CA LEU A 242 -21.81 -11.49 -8.80
C LEU A 242 -21.00 -12.39 -9.74
N GLY A 243 -20.42 -13.47 -9.22
CA GLY A 243 -19.67 -14.44 -10.02
C GLY A 243 -18.81 -15.41 -9.20
N ASP A 244 -17.92 -16.11 -9.89
CA ASP A 244 -17.02 -17.08 -9.24
C ASP A 244 -15.67 -16.50 -8.81
N GLY A 245 -15.30 -16.78 -7.56
CA GLY A 245 -13.98 -16.53 -7.00
C GLY A 245 -12.92 -17.56 -7.44
N CYS A 246 -11.64 -17.26 -7.22
CA CYS A 246 -10.54 -18.07 -7.77
C CYS A 246 -10.38 -19.49 -7.15
N ALA A 247 -10.93 -19.71 -5.96
CA ALA A 247 -10.99 -21.01 -5.28
C ALA A 247 -12.30 -21.78 -5.59
N GLU A 248 -13.16 -21.24 -6.47
CA GLU A 248 -14.37 -21.94 -6.94
C GLU A 248 -14.06 -22.82 -8.15
N LYS A 249 -14.23 -24.14 -7.99
CA LYS A 249 -13.87 -25.15 -9.00
C LYS A 249 -14.69 -25.02 -10.30
N SER A 250 -15.86 -24.40 -10.24
CA SER A 250 -16.75 -24.25 -11.40
C SER A 250 -16.39 -23.09 -12.34
N ASN A 251 -15.62 -22.08 -11.89
CA ASN A 251 -15.10 -20.95 -12.70
C ASN A 251 -16.11 -20.41 -13.74
N GLY A 252 -17.36 -20.21 -13.32
CA GLY A 252 -18.53 -20.05 -14.16
C GLY A 252 -18.68 -18.71 -14.89
N GLY A 253 -17.94 -17.67 -14.47
CA GLY A 253 -18.02 -16.32 -15.04
C GLY A 253 -18.74 -15.32 -14.14
N LEU A 254 -19.21 -14.22 -14.74
CA LEU A 254 -20.09 -13.25 -14.08
C LEU A 254 -21.55 -13.74 -14.12
N SER A 255 -22.33 -13.38 -13.10
CA SER A 255 -23.79 -13.38 -13.18
C SER A 255 -24.30 -12.10 -13.87
N ASP A 256 -25.58 -12.06 -14.22
CA ASP A 256 -26.22 -10.85 -14.77
C ASP A 256 -26.21 -9.69 -13.76
N LEU A 257 -26.41 -9.99 -12.46
CA LEU A 257 -26.22 -9.03 -11.37
C LEU A 257 -24.75 -8.58 -11.26
N GLY A 258 -23.80 -9.48 -11.52
CA GLY A 258 -22.38 -9.16 -11.68
C GLY A 258 -22.15 -8.12 -12.76
N ARG A 259 -22.70 -8.33 -13.96
CA ARG A 259 -22.58 -7.38 -15.09
C ARG A 259 -23.22 -6.02 -14.75
N ALA A 260 -24.36 -6.01 -14.06
CA ALA A 260 -24.97 -4.77 -13.54
C ALA A 260 -24.10 -4.08 -12.47
N ALA A 261 -23.42 -4.84 -11.60
CA ALA A 261 -22.50 -4.30 -10.60
C ALA A 261 -21.25 -3.67 -11.23
N ILE A 262 -20.69 -4.27 -12.30
CA ILE A 262 -19.62 -3.65 -13.11
C ILE A 262 -20.07 -2.29 -13.65
N ALA A 263 -21.27 -2.24 -14.24
CA ALA A 263 -21.84 -1.01 -14.78
C ALA A 263 -22.07 0.07 -13.71
N GLU A 264 -22.65 -0.26 -12.55
CA GLU A 264 -22.83 0.70 -11.44
C GLU A 264 -21.49 1.20 -10.89
N MET A 265 -20.48 0.32 -10.72
CA MET A 265 -19.14 0.72 -10.29
C MET A 265 -18.51 1.72 -11.27
N ASN A 266 -18.53 1.42 -12.57
CA ASN A 266 -18.07 2.36 -13.61
C ASN A 266 -18.86 3.68 -13.60
N ARG A 267 -20.18 3.62 -13.36
CA ARG A 267 -21.07 4.80 -13.34
C ARG A 267 -20.87 5.70 -12.12
N VAL A 268 -20.40 5.17 -10.98
CA VAL A 268 -20.09 5.99 -9.78
C VAL A 268 -18.61 6.34 -9.62
N GLY A 269 -17.71 5.77 -10.42
CA GLY A 269 -16.26 5.99 -10.32
C GLY A 269 -15.55 5.09 -9.30
N VAL A 270 -16.13 3.93 -8.98
CA VAL A 270 -15.46 2.86 -8.21
C VAL A 270 -14.68 1.98 -9.18
N ILE A 271 -13.40 1.75 -8.87
CA ILE A 271 -12.54 0.83 -9.61
C ILE A 271 -13.03 -0.61 -9.37
N VAL A 272 -13.28 -1.31 -10.46
CA VAL A 272 -13.57 -2.75 -10.46
C VAL A 272 -12.27 -3.52 -10.17
N ASP A 273 -12.28 -4.37 -9.15
CA ASP A 273 -11.17 -5.25 -8.82
C ASP A 273 -11.56 -6.73 -8.94
N VAL A 274 -10.77 -7.49 -9.70
CA VAL A 274 -10.95 -8.93 -9.90
C VAL A 274 -9.81 -9.76 -9.33
N ALA A 275 -8.94 -9.21 -8.48
CA ALA A 275 -7.83 -9.93 -7.83
C ALA A 275 -8.23 -11.35 -7.37
N HIS A 276 -9.16 -11.46 -6.42
CA HIS A 276 -9.67 -12.72 -5.87
C HIS A 276 -10.67 -13.49 -6.76
N SER A 277 -10.93 -13.03 -7.98
CA SER A 277 -11.92 -13.64 -8.89
C SER A 277 -11.35 -14.78 -9.73
N GLY A 278 -12.23 -15.72 -10.11
CA GLY A 278 -11.92 -16.76 -11.08
C GLY A 278 -11.52 -16.16 -12.43
N TRP A 279 -10.76 -16.91 -13.22
CA TRP A 279 -10.21 -16.43 -14.49
C TRP A 279 -11.31 -16.02 -15.47
N ARG A 280 -12.41 -16.77 -15.53
CA ARG A 280 -13.55 -16.45 -16.39
C ARG A 280 -14.29 -15.22 -15.91
N THR A 281 -14.53 -15.10 -14.60
CA THR A 281 -15.12 -13.91 -13.97
C THR A 281 -14.28 -12.65 -14.22
N SER A 282 -12.95 -12.80 -14.21
CA SER A 282 -11.99 -11.72 -14.48
C SER A 282 -12.03 -11.27 -15.94
N LEU A 283 -12.06 -12.22 -16.89
CA LEU A 283 -12.15 -11.95 -18.33
C LEU A 283 -13.50 -11.32 -18.72
N GLU A 284 -14.60 -11.85 -18.19
CA GLU A 284 -15.95 -11.33 -18.45
C GLU A 284 -16.17 -9.94 -17.83
N ALA A 285 -15.50 -9.63 -16.71
CA ALA A 285 -15.48 -8.28 -16.14
C ALA A 285 -14.69 -7.29 -16.99
N ALA A 286 -13.54 -7.69 -17.53
CA ALA A 286 -12.76 -6.86 -18.46
C ALA A 286 -13.55 -6.53 -19.73
N GLN A 287 -14.28 -7.51 -20.27
CA GLN A 287 -15.18 -7.32 -21.41
C GLN A 287 -16.42 -6.46 -21.10
N ALA A 288 -16.79 -6.31 -19.82
CA ALA A 288 -17.95 -5.53 -19.39
C ALA A 288 -17.59 -4.13 -18.86
N SER A 289 -16.34 -3.89 -18.46
CA SER A 289 -15.92 -2.62 -17.83
C SER A 289 -15.69 -1.54 -18.88
N THR A 290 -16.39 -0.42 -18.75
CA THR A 290 -16.22 0.77 -19.61
C THR A 290 -15.12 1.73 -19.11
N ARG A 291 -14.38 1.34 -18.07
CA ARG A 291 -13.27 2.10 -17.46
C ARG A 291 -12.12 1.16 -17.06
N PRO A 292 -10.91 1.69 -16.83
CA PRO A 292 -9.78 0.92 -16.31
C PRO A 292 -10.12 0.14 -15.04
N MET A 293 -10.10 -1.19 -15.15
CA MET A 293 -10.24 -2.10 -14.02
C MET A 293 -8.92 -2.79 -13.70
N VAL A 294 -8.86 -3.55 -12.61
CA VAL A 294 -7.59 -4.13 -12.13
C VAL A 294 -7.74 -5.55 -11.59
N ALA A 295 -6.61 -6.24 -11.50
CA ALA A 295 -6.41 -7.21 -10.42
C ALA A 295 -5.37 -6.59 -9.48
N SER A 296 -5.82 -5.98 -8.37
CA SER A 296 -4.97 -5.10 -7.55
C SER A 296 -3.78 -5.80 -6.88
N HIS A 297 -3.91 -7.10 -6.63
CA HIS A 297 -2.87 -7.95 -6.08
C HIS A 297 -3.02 -9.38 -6.62
N THR A 298 -2.03 -9.83 -7.38
CA THR A 298 -2.02 -11.09 -8.14
C THR A 298 -0.57 -11.49 -8.50
N THR A 299 -0.41 -12.63 -9.17
CA THR A 299 0.84 -13.04 -9.83
C THR A 299 0.56 -13.50 -11.27
N CYS A 300 1.61 -13.75 -12.05
CA CYS A 300 1.54 -14.10 -13.47
C CYS A 300 1.51 -15.63 -13.66
N ALA A 301 0.38 -16.18 -14.11
CA ALA A 301 0.23 -17.63 -14.23
C ALA A 301 1.12 -18.26 -15.32
N GLY A 302 1.56 -17.44 -16.29
CA GLY A 302 2.54 -17.82 -17.32
C GLY A 302 3.99 -17.95 -16.82
N LEU A 303 4.28 -17.60 -15.56
CA LEU A 303 5.48 -18.05 -14.85
C LEU A 303 5.20 -19.24 -13.93
N GLN A 304 4.21 -19.11 -13.05
CA GLN A 304 3.95 -20.06 -11.97
C GLN A 304 2.44 -20.20 -11.75
N HIS A 305 1.93 -21.44 -11.83
CA HIS A 305 0.50 -21.70 -11.74
C HIS A 305 0.01 -21.68 -10.29
N HIS A 306 -0.71 -20.62 -9.91
CA HIS A 306 -1.47 -20.55 -8.67
C HIS A 306 -2.90 -20.05 -8.93
N ILE A 307 -3.88 -20.42 -8.10
CA ILE A 307 -5.27 -19.98 -8.30
C ILE A 307 -5.43 -18.45 -8.21
N ARG A 308 -4.60 -17.78 -7.39
CA ARG A 308 -4.58 -16.31 -7.29
C ARG A 308 -3.84 -15.62 -8.43
N ALA A 309 -3.13 -16.36 -9.28
CA ALA A 309 -2.46 -15.84 -10.46
C ALA A 309 -3.46 -15.65 -11.63
N LYS A 310 -3.13 -14.78 -12.59
CA LYS A 310 -3.93 -14.59 -13.82
C LYS A 310 -3.17 -15.14 -15.05
N PRO A 311 -3.85 -15.89 -15.95
CA PRO A 311 -3.36 -16.23 -17.28
C PRO A 311 -3.13 -15.00 -18.16
N ASP A 312 -2.31 -15.15 -19.20
CA ASP A 312 -1.94 -14.08 -20.12
C ASP A 312 -3.16 -13.41 -20.77
N GLU A 313 -4.15 -14.19 -21.22
CA GLU A 313 -5.37 -13.68 -21.85
C GLU A 313 -6.25 -12.89 -20.87
N VAL A 314 -6.17 -13.19 -19.58
CA VAL A 314 -6.89 -12.47 -18.52
C VAL A 314 -6.16 -11.18 -18.15
N VAL A 315 -4.83 -11.20 -18.07
CA VAL A 315 -4.03 -9.98 -17.86
C VAL A 315 -4.19 -9.03 -19.05
N GLN A 316 -4.05 -9.54 -20.28
CA GLN A 316 -4.23 -8.77 -21.50
C GLN A 316 -5.58 -8.06 -21.55
N ALA A 317 -6.68 -8.76 -21.24
CA ALA A 317 -8.01 -8.14 -21.20
C ALA A 317 -8.13 -7.04 -20.13
N ILE A 318 -7.51 -7.22 -18.96
CA ILE A 318 -7.44 -6.17 -17.92
C ILE A 318 -6.69 -4.94 -18.45
N CYS A 319 -5.54 -5.15 -19.12
CA CYS A 319 -4.75 -4.08 -19.73
C CYS A 319 -5.53 -3.32 -20.81
N GLU A 320 -6.31 -4.03 -21.66
CA GLU A 320 -7.13 -3.45 -22.72
C GLU A 320 -8.21 -2.49 -22.23
N THR A 321 -8.68 -2.61 -20.98
CA THR A 321 -9.57 -1.60 -20.36
C THR A 321 -8.85 -0.26 -20.05
N GLY A 322 -7.55 -0.17 -20.33
CA GLY A 322 -6.64 0.83 -19.78
C GLY A 322 -6.20 0.49 -18.34
N GLY A 323 -6.45 -0.73 -17.88
CA GLY A 323 -6.24 -1.20 -16.51
C GLY A 323 -4.78 -1.38 -16.08
N LEU A 324 -4.56 -2.17 -15.03
CA LEU A 324 -3.25 -2.70 -14.62
C LEU A 324 -3.39 -3.94 -13.74
N ILE A 325 -2.29 -4.67 -13.54
CA ILE A 325 -2.15 -5.69 -12.49
C ILE A 325 -1.13 -5.25 -11.44
N GLY A 326 -1.45 -5.47 -10.16
CA GLY A 326 -0.49 -5.32 -9.07
C GLY A 326 0.15 -6.66 -8.71
N ILE A 327 1.48 -6.74 -8.69
CA ILE A 327 2.18 -7.97 -8.28
C ILE A 327 2.24 -8.02 -6.74
N CYS A 328 1.80 -9.14 -6.15
CA CYS A 328 1.70 -9.32 -4.69
C CYS A 328 2.90 -10.01 -4.05
N TRP A 329 3.11 -9.76 -2.76
CA TRP A 329 4.30 -10.21 -2.00
C TRP A 329 4.04 -11.54 -1.26
N ILE A 330 3.05 -12.30 -1.71
CA ILE A 330 2.68 -13.59 -1.11
C ILE A 330 3.54 -14.70 -1.73
N ALA A 331 4.57 -15.12 -0.98
CA ALA A 331 5.50 -16.18 -1.38
C ALA A 331 4.83 -17.43 -2.04
N PRO A 332 3.74 -18.02 -1.49
CA PRO A 332 3.03 -19.11 -2.16
C PRO A 332 2.41 -18.79 -3.52
N PHE A 333 2.09 -17.53 -3.81
CA PHE A 333 1.50 -17.12 -5.08
C PHE A 333 2.59 -16.80 -6.12
N LEU A 334 3.77 -16.38 -5.66
CA LEU A 334 4.97 -16.16 -6.48
C LEU A 334 5.65 -17.49 -6.85
N GLN A 335 5.67 -18.45 -5.93
CA GLN A 335 6.38 -19.73 -6.01
C GLN A 335 7.89 -19.55 -6.25
N GLY A 336 8.57 -20.56 -6.80
CA GLY A 336 10.03 -20.55 -6.99
C GLY A 336 10.76 -20.54 -5.65
N THR A 337 11.53 -19.48 -5.39
CA THR A 337 12.17 -19.19 -4.10
C THR A 337 11.21 -18.61 -3.06
N GLY A 338 10.10 -18.00 -3.48
CA GLY A 338 9.15 -17.31 -2.61
C GLY A 338 9.72 -16.06 -1.93
N ASP A 339 10.64 -15.36 -2.59
CA ASP A 339 11.39 -14.22 -2.05
C ASP A 339 11.35 -12.98 -2.97
N LEU A 340 12.13 -11.96 -2.61
CA LEU A 340 12.25 -10.72 -3.37
C LEU A 340 12.81 -10.91 -4.81
N ALA A 341 13.54 -11.98 -5.10
CA ALA A 341 13.96 -12.30 -6.46
C ALA A 341 12.79 -12.85 -7.29
N ALA A 342 11.99 -13.76 -6.73
CA ALA A 342 10.77 -14.26 -7.37
C ALA A 342 9.74 -13.14 -7.62
N LEU A 343 9.60 -12.17 -6.70
CA LEU A 343 8.77 -10.98 -6.91
C LEU A 343 9.21 -10.20 -8.17
N LEU A 344 10.50 -9.95 -8.31
CA LEU A 344 11.06 -9.23 -9.45
C LEU A 344 10.90 -10.02 -10.77
N ASP A 345 10.96 -11.34 -10.75
CA ASP A 345 10.70 -12.18 -11.94
C ASP A 345 9.27 -11.99 -12.47
N HIS A 346 8.27 -11.95 -11.58
CA HIS A 346 6.87 -11.68 -11.95
C HIS A 346 6.68 -10.27 -12.52
N ILE A 347 7.40 -9.28 -12.00
CA ILE A 347 7.40 -7.91 -12.53
C ILE A 347 8.07 -7.85 -13.91
N ASP A 348 9.25 -8.44 -14.09
CA ASP A 348 9.95 -8.53 -15.38
C ASP A 348 9.12 -9.26 -16.44
N TYR A 349 8.41 -10.32 -16.06
CA TYR A 349 7.49 -11.03 -16.95
C TYR A 349 6.34 -10.11 -17.38
N ALA A 350 5.67 -9.46 -16.43
CA ALA A 350 4.55 -8.57 -16.72
C ALA A 350 4.95 -7.40 -17.62
N ILE A 351 6.10 -6.75 -17.35
CA ILE A 351 6.65 -5.67 -18.18
C ILE A 351 6.91 -6.14 -19.62
N ARG A 352 7.60 -7.28 -19.78
CA ARG A 352 7.94 -7.83 -21.11
C ARG A 352 6.71 -8.28 -21.91
N ARG A 353 5.63 -8.66 -21.22
CA ARG A 353 4.46 -9.29 -21.85
C ARG A 353 3.30 -8.33 -22.12
N PHE A 354 3.08 -7.34 -21.25
CA PHE A 354 1.92 -6.45 -21.27
C PHE A 354 2.25 -4.95 -21.20
N GLY A 355 3.55 -4.58 -21.19
CA GLY A 355 3.97 -3.19 -21.08
C GLY A 355 4.14 -2.71 -19.63
N SER A 356 4.97 -1.69 -19.43
CA SER A 356 5.39 -1.22 -18.08
C SER A 356 4.39 -0.24 -17.46
N GLU A 357 3.47 0.27 -18.24
CA GLU A 357 2.33 1.13 -17.88
C GLU A 357 1.15 0.36 -17.30
N HIS A 358 1.15 -0.98 -17.43
CA HIS A 358 0.13 -1.89 -16.94
C HIS A 358 0.56 -2.72 -15.71
N VAL A 359 1.72 -2.40 -15.11
CA VAL A 359 2.26 -3.09 -13.93
C VAL A 359 2.31 -2.13 -12.74
N ALA A 360 1.83 -2.58 -11.60
CA ALA A 360 2.05 -1.97 -10.29
C ALA A 360 2.49 -3.04 -9.29
N VAL A 361 2.64 -2.67 -8.03
CA VAL A 361 2.83 -3.59 -6.91
C VAL A 361 1.76 -3.34 -5.87
N GLY A 362 1.04 -4.40 -5.48
CA GLY A 362 0.01 -4.38 -4.44
C GLY A 362 0.30 -5.51 -3.48
N THR A 363 0.88 -5.18 -2.33
CA THR A 363 1.66 -6.14 -1.53
C THR A 363 0.85 -7.29 -0.94
N ASP A 364 -0.42 -7.07 -0.59
CA ASP A 364 -1.26 -8.00 0.21
C ASP A 364 -0.66 -8.37 1.59
N VAL A 365 0.27 -7.55 2.10
CA VAL A 365 0.87 -7.72 3.44
C VAL A 365 0.80 -6.44 4.27
N ALA A 366 1.11 -6.57 5.55
CA ALA A 366 1.23 -5.46 6.50
C ALA A 366 2.59 -5.50 7.18
N HIS A 367 3.09 -4.35 7.66
CA HIS A 367 4.01 -4.39 8.81
C HIS A 367 3.23 -4.85 10.05
N LEU A 368 3.84 -5.70 10.87
CA LEU A 368 3.31 -6.12 12.16
C LEU A 368 4.25 -5.66 13.27
N SER A 369 3.69 -4.98 14.28
CA SER A 369 4.43 -4.48 15.44
C SER A 369 5.40 -5.51 16.03
N GLN A 370 6.62 -5.07 16.36
CA GLN A 370 7.65 -5.90 16.97
C GLN A 370 7.19 -6.59 18.27
N HIS A 371 6.26 -5.95 19.00
CA HIS A 371 5.70 -6.49 20.24
C HIS A 371 4.66 -7.59 19.99
N ASN A 372 4.06 -7.66 18.79
CA ASN A 372 2.91 -8.52 18.51
C ASN A 372 3.23 -10.01 18.68
N ALA A 373 4.41 -10.46 18.23
CA ALA A 373 4.84 -11.85 18.37
C ALA A 373 5.12 -12.27 19.84
N ALA A 374 5.32 -11.31 20.74
CA ALA A 374 5.40 -11.52 22.18
C ALA A 374 4.02 -11.44 22.85
N ALA A 375 3.15 -10.52 22.41
CA ALA A 375 1.79 -10.37 22.90
C ALA A 375 0.91 -11.60 22.62
N VAL A 376 0.93 -12.12 21.38
CA VAL A 376 0.17 -13.31 20.97
C VAL A 376 0.53 -14.56 21.79
N LYS A 377 1.76 -14.67 22.32
CA LYS A 377 2.19 -15.78 23.18
C LYS A 377 1.68 -15.67 24.63
N GLN A 378 1.24 -14.49 25.06
CA GLN A 378 0.75 -14.21 26.41
C GLN A 378 -0.80 -14.24 26.49
N ILE A 379 -1.48 -14.06 25.36
CA ILE A 379 -2.94 -14.20 25.28
C ILE A 379 -3.32 -15.68 25.51
N PRO A 380 -4.29 -15.99 26.40
CA PRO A 380 -4.76 -17.35 26.63
C PRO A 380 -5.24 -18.05 25.35
N PRO A 381 -5.12 -19.39 25.24
CA PRO A 381 -5.67 -20.12 24.12
C PRO A 381 -7.19 -19.93 24.04
N ARG A 382 -7.70 -19.60 22.86
CA ARG A 382 -9.13 -19.51 22.59
C ARG A 382 -9.79 -20.90 22.68
N ALA A 383 -11.08 -20.93 22.99
CA ALA A 383 -11.88 -22.16 22.90
C ALA A 383 -11.86 -22.74 21.46
N PRO A 384 -11.92 -24.07 21.29
CA PRO A 384 -11.96 -24.70 19.96
C PRO A 384 -13.13 -24.19 19.11
N SER A 385 -12.83 -23.67 17.93
CA SER A 385 -13.82 -23.27 16.93
C SER A 385 -14.12 -24.40 15.94
N ARG A 386 -15.22 -24.27 15.20
CA ARG A 386 -15.50 -25.16 14.06
C ARG A 386 -14.53 -24.87 12.92
N THR A 387 -14.25 -25.89 12.10
CA THR A 387 -13.50 -25.76 10.85
C THR A 387 -14.05 -24.60 10.02
N ARG A 388 -13.19 -23.63 9.68
CA ARG A 388 -13.59 -22.45 8.92
C ARG A 388 -13.89 -22.77 7.46
N TYR A 389 -14.58 -21.85 6.78
CA TYR A 389 -15.01 -21.98 5.38
C TYR A 389 -13.86 -22.15 4.38
N GLU A 390 -12.66 -21.66 4.70
CA GLU A 390 -11.46 -21.79 3.86
C GLU A 390 -10.98 -23.23 3.70
N ALA A 391 -11.40 -24.17 4.57
CA ALA A 391 -11.14 -25.60 4.38
C ALA A 391 -11.86 -26.22 3.16
N LEU A 392 -12.74 -25.46 2.49
CA LEU A 392 -13.37 -25.83 1.23
C LEU A 392 -12.66 -25.24 0.00
N TRP A 393 -11.51 -24.58 0.16
CA TRP A 393 -10.68 -24.10 -0.94
C TRP A 393 -9.80 -25.25 -1.50
N PRO A 394 -9.24 -25.14 -2.72
CA PRO A 394 -8.29 -26.12 -3.25
C PRO A 394 -7.07 -26.31 -2.35
N GLU A 395 -6.46 -27.49 -2.42
CA GLU A 395 -5.18 -27.75 -1.77
C GLU A 395 -4.11 -26.75 -2.26
N GLY A 396 -3.27 -26.26 -1.35
CA GLY A 396 -2.28 -25.20 -1.63
C GLY A 396 -2.86 -23.77 -1.72
N ALA A 397 -4.18 -23.56 -1.70
CA ALA A 397 -4.78 -22.22 -1.81
C ALA A 397 -4.44 -21.26 -0.65
N LEU A 398 -4.13 -21.80 0.53
CA LEU A 398 -3.61 -21.08 1.71
C LEU A 398 -2.07 -21.06 1.76
N GLY A 399 -1.42 -21.54 0.71
CA GLY A 399 0.03 -21.72 0.63
C GLY A 399 0.54 -23.02 1.31
N GLY A 400 1.79 -22.96 1.75
CA GLY A 400 2.51 -24.09 2.34
C GLY A 400 3.70 -23.63 3.20
N ASN A 401 4.64 -24.53 3.52
CA ASN A 401 5.82 -24.21 4.32
C ASN A 401 6.89 -23.47 3.50
N TRP A 402 6.81 -22.14 3.47
CA TRP A 402 7.82 -21.26 2.86
C TRP A 402 8.89 -20.83 3.87
N PRO A 403 10.12 -20.45 3.43
CA PRO A 403 11.18 -19.98 4.31
C PRO A 403 10.75 -18.76 5.14
N ARG A 404 11.08 -18.74 6.44
CA ARG A 404 10.68 -17.65 7.36
C ARG A 404 11.50 -16.35 7.21
N ALA A 405 12.54 -16.34 6.39
CA ALA A 405 13.40 -15.18 6.17
C ALA A 405 12.69 -14.17 5.24
N ASN A 406 11.84 -13.31 5.83
CA ASN A 406 10.87 -12.53 5.07
C ASN A 406 11.51 -11.31 4.37
N SER A 407 12.16 -11.55 3.23
CA SER A 407 12.55 -10.49 2.28
C SER A 407 11.34 -9.78 1.65
N LEU A 408 10.15 -10.36 1.77
CA LEU A 408 8.85 -9.84 1.32
C LEU A 408 8.06 -9.16 2.46
N ALA A 409 8.74 -8.62 3.48
CA ALA A 409 8.10 -7.80 4.51
C ALA A 409 7.84 -6.38 4.00
N TRP A 410 6.67 -5.80 4.33
CA TRP A 410 6.18 -4.52 3.83
C TRP A 410 7.20 -3.35 3.86
N THR A 411 8.10 -3.31 4.85
CA THR A 411 9.14 -2.26 4.94
C THR A 411 10.27 -2.36 3.89
N ASN A 412 10.30 -3.41 3.06
CA ASN A 412 11.31 -3.62 2.02
C ASN A 412 10.98 -2.98 0.66
N TRP A 413 9.96 -2.11 0.58
CA TRP A 413 9.66 -1.29 -0.61
C TRP A 413 10.88 -0.56 -1.23
N PRO A 414 11.85 -0.06 -0.44
CA PRO A 414 13.10 0.49 -1.01
C PRO A 414 13.98 -0.59 -1.66
N LEU A 415 14.03 -1.81 -1.10
CA LEU A 415 14.82 -2.92 -1.66
C LEU A 415 14.21 -3.47 -2.95
N LEU A 416 12.88 -3.49 -3.09
CA LEU A 416 12.24 -3.71 -4.39
C LEU A 416 12.76 -2.73 -5.46
N THR A 417 13.00 -1.47 -5.08
CA THR A 417 13.51 -0.45 -6.01
C THR A 417 14.97 -0.66 -6.36
N VAL A 418 15.80 -1.07 -5.39
CA VAL A 418 17.18 -1.52 -5.62
C VAL A 418 17.22 -2.72 -6.57
N GLY A 419 16.32 -3.71 -6.39
CA GLY A 419 16.22 -4.86 -7.27
C GLY A 419 15.82 -4.52 -8.71
N LEU A 420 14.91 -3.56 -8.91
CA LEU A 420 14.56 -3.05 -10.25
C LEU A 420 15.73 -2.27 -10.88
N VAL A 421 16.51 -1.55 -10.08
CA VAL A 421 17.76 -0.90 -10.51
C VAL A 421 18.81 -1.92 -10.98
N GLN A 422 19.04 -2.99 -10.20
CA GLN A 422 19.96 -4.08 -10.57
C GLN A 422 19.55 -4.80 -11.86
N ARG A 423 18.24 -4.94 -12.11
CA ARG A 423 17.70 -5.53 -13.34
C ARG A 423 17.72 -4.59 -14.55
N GLY A 424 18.32 -3.39 -14.41
CA GLY A 424 18.57 -2.48 -15.51
C GLY A 424 17.35 -1.67 -15.96
N HIS A 425 16.27 -1.62 -15.17
CA HIS A 425 15.11 -0.80 -15.50
C HIS A 425 15.46 0.70 -15.46
N SER A 426 14.86 1.45 -16.38
CA SER A 426 14.98 2.91 -16.42
C SER A 426 14.14 3.54 -15.31
N ASP A 427 14.58 4.70 -14.80
CA ASP A 427 13.90 5.40 -13.71
C ASP A 427 12.42 5.71 -14.02
N GLY A 428 12.09 5.98 -15.30
CA GLY A 428 10.72 6.19 -15.76
C GLY A 428 9.88 4.91 -15.89
N THR A 429 10.48 3.73 -15.93
CA THR A 429 9.77 2.44 -15.73
C THR A 429 9.58 2.18 -14.24
N ILE A 430 10.60 2.45 -13.42
CA ILE A 430 10.56 2.26 -11.97
C ILE A 430 9.49 3.17 -11.32
N ARG A 431 9.49 4.48 -11.60
CA ARG A 431 8.48 5.43 -11.07
C ARG A 431 7.04 5.05 -11.47
N ARG A 432 6.85 4.52 -12.69
CA ARG A 432 5.55 3.97 -13.15
C ARG A 432 5.06 2.81 -12.30
N ILE A 433 5.93 1.81 -12.06
CA ILE A 433 5.62 0.63 -11.25
C ILE A 433 5.40 1.01 -9.77
N LEU A 434 6.22 1.93 -9.24
CA LEU A 434 6.15 2.37 -7.85
C LEU A 434 4.87 3.16 -7.53
N GLY A 435 4.27 3.89 -8.47
CA GLY A 435 3.00 4.57 -8.19
C GLY A 435 2.38 5.44 -9.29
N GLU A 436 3.08 5.83 -10.35
CA GLU A 436 2.46 6.67 -11.39
C GLU A 436 1.36 5.92 -12.17
N ASN A 437 1.51 4.60 -12.36
CA ASN A 437 0.45 3.76 -12.95
C ASN A 437 -0.79 3.67 -12.04
N ALA A 438 -0.59 3.63 -10.72
CA ALA A 438 -1.69 3.70 -9.76
C ALA A 438 -2.44 5.02 -9.88
N LEU A 439 -1.72 6.16 -9.88
CA LEU A 439 -2.32 7.49 -10.10
C LEU A 439 -3.06 7.58 -11.44
N ARG A 440 -2.52 6.98 -12.51
CA ARG A 440 -3.16 6.90 -13.84
C ARG A 440 -4.53 6.23 -13.77
N VAL A 441 -4.63 5.05 -13.16
CA VAL A 441 -5.90 4.31 -13.01
C VAL A 441 -6.87 5.00 -12.04
N CYS A 442 -6.36 5.58 -10.94
CA CYS A 442 -7.16 6.38 -10.01
C CYS A 442 -7.78 7.61 -10.68
N ARG A 443 -7.01 8.36 -11.48
CA ARG A 443 -7.50 9.51 -12.25
C ARG A 443 -8.49 9.10 -13.34
N ALA A 444 -8.24 8.00 -14.04
CA ALA A 444 -9.15 7.50 -15.07
C ALA A 444 -10.50 6.99 -14.53
N ASN A 445 -10.61 6.65 -13.24
CA ASN A 445 -11.87 6.28 -12.61
C ASN A 445 -12.53 7.40 -11.81
N HIS A 446 -11.78 8.40 -11.35
CA HIS A 446 -12.33 9.54 -10.62
C HIS A 446 -13.37 10.29 -11.46
N LEU A 447 -14.55 10.49 -10.86
CA LEU A 447 -15.55 11.42 -11.35
C LEU A 447 -15.40 12.74 -10.60
N ALA A 448 -15.09 13.81 -11.34
CA ALA A 448 -15.24 15.16 -10.81
C ALA A 448 -16.71 15.38 -10.40
N PRO A 449 -17.00 16.15 -9.33
CA PRO A 449 -18.37 16.47 -8.96
C PRO A 449 -19.07 17.16 -10.13
N ALA A 450 -20.28 16.71 -10.47
CA ALA A 450 -21.05 17.29 -11.55
C ALA A 450 -21.27 18.78 -11.30
N ASN A 451 -20.81 19.62 -12.22
CA ASN A 451 -20.97 21.07 -12.11
C ASN A 451 -22.47 21.40 -12.23
N PRO A 452 -23.13 21.96 -11.20
CA PRO A 452 -24.58 22.21 -11.22
C PRO A 452 -25.01 23.30 -12.22
N ALA A 453 -24.06 23.91 -12.93
CA ALA A 453 -24.30 24.84 -14.03
C ALA A 453 -24.46 24.16 -15.41
N THR A 454 -24.34 22.83 -15.52
CA THR A 454 -24.58 22.08 -16.77
C THR A 454 -25.91 21.32 -16.67
N PRO A 455 -26.92 21.61 -17.53
CA PRO A 455 -28.24 20.98 -17.49
C PRO A 455 -28.26 19.57 -18.11
#